data_AF-A0A6B9D5S6-F1
#
_entry.id   AF-A0A6B9D5S6-F1
#
_cell.length_a   1.000
_cell.length_b   1.000
_cell.length_c   1.000
_cell.angle_alpha   90.00
_cell.angle_beta   90.00
_cell.angle_gamma   90.00
#
_symmetry.space_group_name_H-M   'P 1'
#
loop_
_entity.id
_entity.type
_entity.pdbx_description
1 polymer ?
#
loop_
_entity_poly.entity_id
_entity_poly.type
_entity_poly.pdbx_seq_one_letter_code
_entity_poly.pdbx_strand_id
1 'polypeptide(L)'
;MLPFVADMPPQIQERVVCSISAAVKYEVPANIVLAVAEKEAGKPGQWVRNTNGTHDVGPMQFNTTYLRDLARYGITADDVAAAGCYSYDLAAWRLRMHIRNDKGDLWTKAANYHSRTPRYNTVYRADLIRKATKWADWLEARFVTLDVTKEGATASVPTMPATVQQVAQQSPVAAPAAAPATAQHKPAAHSSLNTASYVPRSISFRSQD
;
A
#
# COMPACT_ATOMS: atom_id res chain seq x y z
N MET A 1 -12.26 10.31 10.31
CA MET A 1 -11.93 9.18 9.41
C MET A 1 -12.18 9.65 7.98
N LEU A 2 -11.27 9.40 7.04
CA LEU A 2 -11.40 9.89 5.66
C LEU A 2 -12.64 9.26 5.00
N PRO A 3 -13.56 10.05 4.41
CA PRO A 3 -14.89 9.57 4.02
C PRO A 3 -14.87 8.42 3.00
N PHE A 4 -13.85 8.36 2.13
CA PHE A 4 -13.69 7.29 1.13
C PHE A 4 -13.14 5.97 1.69
N VAL A 5 -12.66 5.94 2.93
CA VAL A 5 -12.13 4.72 3.55
C VAL A 5 -13.25 3.92 4.24
N ALA A 6 -14.35 4.58 4.60
CA ALA A 6 -15.47 3.99 5.35
C ALA A 6 -16.31 3.00 4.51
N ASP A 7 -16.34 3.16 3.18
CA ASP A 7 -17.16 2.33 2.28
C ASP A 7 -16.41 1.12 1.69
N MET A 8 -15.17 0.86 2.12
CA MET A 8 -14.36 -0.26 1.62
C MET A 8 -14.42 -1.48 2.56
N PRO A 9 -14.21 -2.71 2.06
CA PRO A 9 -14.05 -3.88 2.92
C PRO A 9 -12.96 -3.64 3.98
N PRO A 10 -13.14 -4.07 5.24
CA PRO A 10 -12.22 -3.76 6.33
C PRO A 10 -10.75 -4.06 6.04
N GLN A 11 -10.48 -5.12 5.27
CA GLN A 11 -9.12 -5.52 4.88
C GLN A 11 -8.48 -4.52 3.89
N ILE A 12 -9.28 -3.92 3.01
CA ILE A 12 -8.80 -2.86 2.11
C ILE A 12 -8.57 -1.57 2.89
N GLN A 13 -9.43 -1.26 3.85
CA GLN A 13 -9.26 -0.13 4.74
C GLN A 13 -7.98 -0.23 5.57
N GLU A 14 -7.72 -1.37 6.20
CA GLU A 14 -6.48 -1.63 6.93
C GLU A 14 -5.26 -1.46 6.02
N ARG A 15 -5.28 -2.07 4.83
CA ARG A 15 -4.21 -1.90 3.83
C ARG A 15 -3.94 -0.43 3.55
N VAL A 16 -4.98 0.34 3.23
CA VAL A 16 -4.81 1.74 2.85
C VAL A 16 -4.26 2.57 4.00
N VAL A 17 -4.89 2.49 5.17
CA VAL A 17 -4.52 3.30 6.34
C VAL A 17 -3.13 2.93 6.85
N CYS A 18 -2.85 1.64 7.00
CA CYS A 18 -1.56 1.17 7.52
C CYS A 18 -0.43 1.39 6.52
N SER A 19 -0.64 1.16 5.22
CA SER A 19 0.40 1.44 4.21
C SER A 19 0.73 2.93 4.15
N ILE A 20 -0.26 3.82 4.18
CA ILE A 20 -0.01 5.28 4.16
C ILE A 20 0.73 5.71 5.43
N SER A 21 0.29 5.25 6.60
CA SER A 21 0.91 5.61 7.88
C SER A 21 2.37 5.12 7.94
N ALA A 22 2.61 3.87 7.53
CA ALA A 22 3.94 3.29 7.48
C ALA A 22 4.85 3.99 6.45
N ALA A 23 4.30 4.35 5.29
CA ALA A 23 5.00 5.09 4.25
C ALA A 23 5.51 6.44 4.74
N VAL A 24 4.68 7.18 5.49
CA VAL A 24 5.09 8.44 6.13
C VAL A 24 6.16 8.20 7.18
N LYS A 25 5.91 7.25 8.11
CA LYS A 25 6.83 6.94 9.22
C LYS A 25 8.24 6.56 8.75
N TYR A 26 8.35 5.80 7.67
CA TYR A 26 9.62 5.31 7.15
C TYR A 26 10.11 6.05 5.90
N GLU A 27 9.45 7.15 5.51
CA GLU A 27 9.71 7.97 4.32
C GLU A 27 9.93 7.11 3.06
N VAL A 28 8.99 6.22 2.80
CA VAL A 28 8.90 5.42 1.58
C VAL A 28 7.71 5.95 0.77
N PRO A 29 7.78 6.03 -0.57
CA PRO A 29 6.63 6.43 -1.38
C PRO A 29 5.39 5.58 -1.08
N ALA A 30 4.28 6.24 -0.76
CA ALA A 30 3.07 5.56 -0.27
C ALA A 30 2.49 4.59 -1.32
N ASN A 31 2.58 4.97 -2.59
CA ASN A 31 2.18 4.13 -3.70
C ASN A 31 3.00 2.82 -3.81
N ILE A 32 4.28 2.82 -3.41
CA ILE A 32 5.10 1.60 -3.37
C ILE A 32 4.65 0.68 -2.24
N VAL A 33 4.44 1.21 -1.03
CA VAL A 33 4.00 0.38 0.12
C VAL A 33 2.62 -0.24 -0.16
N LEU A 34 1.69 0.54 -0.73
CA LEU A 34 0.37 0.06 -1.16
C LEU A 34 0.47 -1.01 -2.26
N ALA A 35 1.38 -0.83 -3.23
CA ALA A 35 1.59 -1.79 -4.29
C ALA A 35 2.16 -3.12 -3.79
N VAL A 36 3.10 -3.08 -2.83
CA VAL A 36 3.60 -4.29 -2.15
C VAL A 36 2.45 -4.95 -1.40
N ALA A 37 1.70 -4.23 -0.58
CA ALA A 37 0.59 -4.82 0.17
C ALA A 37 -0.50 -5.44 -0.72
N GLU A 38 -0.78 -4.84 -1.88
CA GLU A 38 -1.67 -5.42 -2.87
C GLU A 38 -1.06 -6.64 -3.56
N LYS A 39 0.25 -6.65 -3.80
CA LYS A 39 0.94 -7.78 -4.42
C LYS A 39 0.97 -8.99 -3.49
N GLU A 40 1.36 -8.78 -2.24
CA GLU A 40 1.41 -9.83 -1.23
C GLU A 40 0.00 -10.37 -0.94
N ALA A 41 -1.02 -9.49 -0.98
CA ALA A 41 -2.44 -9.86 -0.87
C ALA A 41 -2.77 -10.74 0.35
N GLY A 42 -1.94 -10.66 1.39
CA GLY A 42 -2.12 -11.39 2.63
C GLY A 42 -3.27 -10.84 3.47
N LYS A 43 -3.62 -11.58 4.52
CA LYS A 43 -4.63 -11.21 5.52
C LYS A 43 -4.08 -11.42 6.93
N PRO A 44 -4.65 -10.72 7.94
CA PRO A 44 -4.39 -11.05 9.32
C PRO A 44 -4.66 -12.53 9.61
N GLY A 45 -3.77 -13.16 10.37
CA GLY A 45 -3.78 -14.59 10.71
C GLY A 45 -3.42 -15.53 9.57
N GLN A 46 -3.11 -15.03 8.37
CA GLN A 46 -2.82 -15.89 7.22
C GLN A 46 -1.40 -16.47 7.29
N TRP A 47 -1.30 -17.77 7.05
CA TRP A 47 -0.03 -18.49 6.88
C TRP A 47 -0.12 -19.29 5.58
N VAL A 48 0.75 -18.99 4.62
CA VAL A 48 0.83 -19.70 3.34
C VAL A 48 2.06 -20.58 3.34
N ARG A 49 1.87 -21.89 3.25
CA ARG A 49 2.97 -22.86 3.23
C ARG A 49 3.63 -22.90 1.85
N ASN A 50 4.95 -22.76 1.83
CA ASN A 50 5.79 -22.91 0.65
C ASN A 50 6.30 -24.34 0.48
N THR A 51 6.65 -24.70 -0.75
CA THR A 51 7.16 -26.04 -1.10
C THR A 51 8.47 -26.41 -0.38
N ASN A 52 9.27 -25.40 -0.02
CA ASN A 52 10.52 -25.55 0.73
C ASN A 52 10.31 -25.66 2.27
N GLY A 53 9.06 -25.74 2.74
CA GLY A 53 8.73 -25.86 4.17
C GLY A 53 8.66 -24.55 4.94
N THR A 54 8.99 -23.42 4.32
CA THR A 54 8.80 -22.08 4.93
C THR A 54 7.33 -21.65 4.84
N HIS A 55 6.97 -20.59 5.56
CA HIS A 55 5.64 -19.97 5.44
C HIS A 55 5.75 -18.48 5.17
N ASP A 56 4.82 -17.93 4.41
CA ASP A 56 4.62 -16.50 4.25
C ASP A 56 3.45 -16.04 5.14
N VAL A 57 3.72 -15.06 6.00
CA VAL A 57 2.91 -14.77 7.18
C VAL A 57 2.29 -13.37 7.13
N GLY A 58 1.00 -13.30 7.41
CA GLY A 58 0.24 -12.08 7.65
C GLY A 58 -0.03 -11.22 6.41
N PRO A 59 -0.52 -9.97 6.60
CA PRO A 59 -0.93 -9.08 5.53
C PRO A 59 0.17 -8.79 4.49
N MET A 60 1.41 -8.70 4.96
CA MET A 60 2.59 -8.41 4.13
C MET A 60 3.41 -9.66 3.78
N GLN A 61 2.88 -10.87 4.04
CA GLN A 61 3.45 -12.15 3.62
C GLN A 61 4.96 -12.29 3.91
N PHE A 62 5.36 -11.99 5.14
CA PHE A 62 6.76 -12.16 5.55
C PHE A 62 7.13 -13.64 5.62
N ASN A 63 8.18 -14.02 4.90
CA ASN A 63 8.69 -15.38 4.97
C ASN A 63 9.31 -15.71 6.34
N THR A 64 9.02 -16.88 6.89
CA THR A 64 9.55 -17.37 8.18
C THR A 64 11.08 -17.40 8.23
N THR A 65 11.76 -17.58 7.09
CA THR A 65 13.23 -17.50 7.03
C THR A 65 13.72 -16.11 7.38
N TYR A 66 13.08 -15.08 6.83
CA TYR A 66 13.42 -13.68 7.11
C TYR A 66 13.07 -13.30 8.55
N LEU A 67 11.93 -13.76 9.06
CA LEU A 67 11.53 -13.51 10.45
C LEU A 67 12.51 -14.13 11.45
N ARG A 68 13.11 -15.28 11.14
CA ARG A 68 14.15 -15.88 11.98
C ARG A 68 15.35 -14.95 12.17
N ASP A 69 15.74 -14.18 11.14
CA ASP A 69 16.84 -13.22 11.25
C ASP A 69 16.46 -12.00 12.10
N LEU A 70 15.16 -11.69 12.18
CA LEU A 70 14.60 -10.60 12.98
C LEU A 70 14.28 -11.00 14.42
N ALA A 71 14.24 -12.30 14.74
CA ALA A 71 13.96 -12.80 16.09
C ALA A 71 14.93 -12.24 17.14
N ARG A 72 16.17 -11.90 16.74
CA ARG A 72 17.15 -11.23 17.60
C ARG A 72 16.71 -9.85 18.11
N TYR A 73 15.73 -9.24 17.46
CA TYR A 73 15.12 -7.98 17.84
C TYR A 73 13.78 -8.17 18.55
N GLY A 74 13.41 -9.41 18.90
CA GLY A 74 12.12 -9.73 19.50
C GLY A 74 10.94 -9.73 18.53
N ILE A 75 11.19 -9.72 17.22
CA ILE A 75 10.13 -9.76 16.20
C ILE A 75 9.80 -11.22 15.87
N THR A 76 8.54 -11.59 16.07
CA THR A 76 8.03 -12.95 15.88
C THR A 76 7.09 -13.03 14.68
N ALA A 77 6.75 -14.25 14.28
CA ALA A 77 5.75 -14.48 13.24
C ALA A 77 4.35 -14.04 13.66
N ASP A 78 4.03 -14.13 14.95
CA ASP A 78 2.72 -13.73 15.47
C ASP A 78 2.53 -12.21 15.40
N ASP A 79 3.60 -11.42 15.60
CA ASP A 79 3.56 -9.96 15.46
C ASP A 79 3.14 -9.53 14.05
N VAL A 80 3.69 -10.19 13.02
CA VAL A 80 3.39 -9.86 11.62
C VAL A 80 2.11 -10.54 11.12
N ALA A 81 1.65 -11.61 11.79
CA ALA A 81 0.38 -12.26 11.51
C ALA A 81 -0.81 -11.47 12.08
N ALA A 82 -0.62 -10.73 13.17
CA ALA A 82 -1.69 -9.98 13.82
C ALA A 82 -2.36 -8.95 12.88
N ALA A 83 -3.62 -8.64 13.17
CA ALA A 83 -4.33 -7.55 12.51
C ALA A 83 -3.71 -6.19 12.88
N GLY A 84 -3.85 -5.21 11.99
CA GLY A 84 -3.39 -3.85 12.21
C GLY A 84 -2.05 -3.54 11.56
N CYS A 85 -1.45 -2.41 11.97
CA CYS A 85 -0.42 -1.77 11.15
C CYS A 85 1.01 -2.31 11.35
N TYR A 86 1.26 -3.21 12.30
CA TYR A 86 2.63 -3.66 12.58
C TYR A 86 3.31 -4.32 11.37
N SER A 87 2.60 -5.22 10.68
CA SER A 87 3.12 -5.89 9.46
C SER A 87 3.48 -4.86 8.37
N TYR A 88 2.66 -3.82 8.20
CA TYR A 88 2.89 -2.73 7.25
C TYR A 88 4.07 -1.83 7.64
N ASP A 89 4.20 -1.52 8.93
CA ASP A 89 5.34 -0.78 9.49
C ASP A 89 6.66 -1.53 9.24
N LEU A 90 6.71 -2.82 9.57
CA LEU A 90 7.88 -3.64 9.31
C LEU A 90 8.20 -3.72 7.82
N ALA A 91 7.18 -3.77 6.96
CA ALA A 91 7.37 -3.83 5.51
C ALA A 91 7.91 -2.52 4.95
N ALA A 92 7.41 -1.38 5.42
CA ALA A 92 7.93 -0.06 5.04
C ALA A 92 9.36 0.14 5.55
N TRP A 93 9.68 -0.29 6.77
CA TRP A 93 11.05 -0.32 7.28
C TRP A 93 11.98 -1.14 6.36
N ARG A 94 11.57 -2.38 6.03
CA ARG A 94 12.33 -3.25 5.13
C ARG A 94 12.54 -2.60 3.76
N LEU A 95 11.48 -2.03 3.17
CA LEU A 95 11.56 -1.28 1.91
C LEU A 95 12.55 -0.12 2.01
N ARG A 96 12.52 0.66 3.10
CA ARG A 96 13.45 1.77 3.29
C ARG A 96 14.90 1.28 3.32
N MET A 97 15.17 0.16 3.97
CA MET A 97 16.49 -0.44 4.02
C MET A 97 16.98 -0.87 2.64
N HIS A 98 16.12 -1.46 1.80
CA HIS A 98 16.48 -1.77 0.42
C HIS A 98 16.74 -0.51 -0.41
N ILE A 99 15.85 0.49 -0.34
CA ILE A 99 15.96 1.75 -1.11
C ILE A 99 17.27 2.49 -0.77
N ARG A 100 17.63 2.54 0.52
CA ARG A 100 18.85 3.21 0.99
C ARG A 100 20.11 2.43 0.62
N ASN A 101 20.14 1.12 0.83
CA ASN A 101 21.40 0.37 0.89
C ASN A 101 21.69 -0.49 -0.34
N ASP A 102 20.67 -0.92 -1.09
CA ASP A 102 20.88 -1.78 -2.26
C ASP A 102 21.30 -0.96 -3.50
N LYS A 103 21.88 -1.63 -4.48
CA LYS A 103 22.28 -1.05 -5.78
C LYS A 103 21.13 -1.12 -6.79
N GLY A 104 21.19 -0.29 -7.82
CA GLY A 104 20.23 -0.26 -8.93
C GLY A 104 19.23 0.89 -8.83
N ASP A 105 18.31 0.94 -9.80
CA ASP A 105 17.21 1.91 -9.81
C ASP A 105 16.23 1.65 -8.64
N LEU A 106 15.41 2.65 -8.32
CA LEU A 106 14.43 2.56 -7.23
C LEU A 106 13.56 1.30 -7.32
N TRP A 107 13.20 0.90 -8.52
CA TRP A 107 12.31 -0.22 -8.75
C TRP A 107 12.95 -1.57 -8.49
N THR A 108 14.21 -1.70 -8.88
CA THR A 108 15.04 -2.86 -8.55
C THR A 108 15.16 -2.99 -7.03
N LYS A 109 15.45 -1.88 -6.34
CA LYS A 109 15.55 -1.85 -4.87
C LYS A 109 14.21 -2.16 -4.20
N ALA A 110 13.10 -1.60 -4.65
CA ALA A 110 11.78 -1.89 -4.09
C ALA A 110 11.38 -3.36 -4.31
N ALA A 111 11.66 -3.92 -5.48
CA ALA A 111 11.41 -5.33 -5.79
C ALA A 111 12.30 -6.30 -5.01
N ASN A 112 13.41 -5.84 -4.43
CA ASN A 112 14.22 -6.65 -3.49
C ASN A 112 13.46 -7.02 -2.21
N TYR A 113 12.34 -6.35 -1.92
CA TYR A 113 11.38 -6.80 -0.91
C TYR A 113 10.98 -8.27 -1.12
N HIS A 114 10.74 -8.66 -2.37
CA HIS A 114 10.41 -10.03 -2.71
C HIS A 114 11.68 -10.88 -2.89
N SER A 115 12.60 -10.45 -3.75
CA SER A 115 13.85 -11.17 -3.98
C SER A 115 14.92 -10.30 -4.64
N ARG A 116 16.17 -10.49 -4.23
CA ARG A 116 17.35 -9.91 -4.89
C ARG A 116 17.80 -10.70 -6.12
N THR A 117 17.30 -11.92 -6.31
CA THR A 117 17.69 -12.75 -7.46
C THR A 117 17.07 -12.17 -8.73
N PRO A 118 17.86 -11.85 -9.78
CA PRO A 118 17.38 -11.11 -10.95
C PRO A 118 16.11 -11.69 -11.60
N ARG A 119 16.03 -13.02 -11.78
CA ARG A 119 14.88 -13.67 -12.42
C ARG A 119 13.56 -13.45 -11.67
N TYR A 120 13.57 -13.45 -10.33
CA TYR A 120 12.38 -13.24 -9.51
C TYR A 120 12.07 -11.76 -9.35
N ASN A 121 13.12 -10.96 -9.18
CA ASN A 121 13.01 -9.50 -9.08
C ASN A 121 12.33 -8.92 -10.32
N THR A 122 12.79 -9.27 -11.53
CA THR A 122 12.24 -8.72 -12.78
C THR A 122 10.74 -8.97 -12.92
N VAL A 123 10.28 -10.18 -12.60
CA VAL A 123 8.85 -10.54 -12.65
C VAL A 123 8.06 -9.75 -11.61
N TYR A 124 8.55 -9.70 -10.37
CA TYR A 124 7.91 -8.97 -9.28
C TYR A 124 7.86 -7.46 -9.56
N ARG A 125 8.97 -6.88 -10.02
CA ARG A 125 9.15 -5.47 -10.39
C ARG A 125 8.12 -5.04 -11.43
N ALA A 126 7.93 -5.82 -12.49
CA ALA A 126 6.98 -5.48 -13.55
C ALA A 126 5.54 -5.36 -13.01
N ASP A 127 5.15 -6.25 -12.09
CA ASP A 127 3.84 -6.20 -11.44
C ASP A 127 3.74 -5.06 -10.41
N LEU A 128 4.81 -4.83 -9.66
CA LEU A 128 4.90 -3.75 -8.68
C LEU A 128 4.73 -2.38 -9.35
N ILE A 129 5.37 -2.16 -10.50
CA ILE A 129 5.23 -0.93 -11.29
C ILE A 129 3.77 -0.66 -11.61
N ARG A 130 3.07 -1.63 -12.21
CA ARG A 130 1.65 -1.46 -12.60
C ARG A 130 0.76 -1.14 -11.40
N LYS A 131 0.93 -1.87 -10.30
CA LYS A 131 0.14 -1.66 -9.08
C LYS A 131 0.40 -0.29 -8.48
N ALA A 132 1.65 0.14 -8.45
CA ALA A 132 1.97 1.42 -7.86
C ALA A 132 1.54 2.59 -8.75
N THR A 133 1.53 2.46 -10.08
CA THR A 133 0.93 3.47 -10.96
C THR A 133 -0.55 3.64 -10.61
N LYS A 134 -1.29 2.52 -10.51
CA LYS A 134 -2.70 2.54 -10.09
C LYS A 134 -2.90 3.23 -8.73
N TRP A 135 -2.03 2.95 -7.76
CA TRP A 135 -2.11 3.60 -6.44
C TRP A 135 -1.68 5.07 -6.48
N ALA A 136 -0.77 5.45 -7.36
CA ALA A 136 -0.40 6.85 -7.56
C ALA A 136 -1.61 7.67 -8.01
N ASP A 137 -2.31 7.21 -9.06
CA ASP A 137 -3.50 7.86 -9.60
C ASP A 137 -4.62 7.93 -8.54
N TRP A 138 -4.81 6.84 -7.80
CA TRP A 138 -5.80 6.79 -6.72
C TRP A 138 -5.51 7.78 -5.60
N LEU A 139 -4.24 7.93 -5.22
CA LEU A 139 -3.78 8.86 -4.20
C LEU A 139 -3.92 10.32 -4.66
N GLU A 140 -3.51 10.65 -5.88
CA GLU A 140 -3.68 12.01 -6.44
C GLU A 140 -5.12 12.48 -6.45
N ALA A 141 -6.05 11.59 -6.80
CA ALA A 141 -7.46 11.92 -6.84
C ALA A 141 -8.06 12.22 -5.44
N ARG A 142 -7.37 11.84 -4.35
CA ARG A 142 -7.92 11.85 -2.98
C ARG A 142 -7.13 12.66 -1.98
N PHE A 143 -5.86 12.91 -2.26
CA PHE A 143 -4.93 13.55 -1.35
C PHE A 143 -4.12 14.61 -2.08
N VAL A 144 -3.67 15.60 -1.31
CA VAL A 144 -2.57 16.46 -1.73
C VAL A 144 -1.30 15.61 -1.72
N THR A 145 -0.73 15.37 -2.89
CA THR A 145 0.52 14.60 -3.05
C THR A 145 1.65 15.50 -3.54
N LEU A 146 2.89 15.12 -3.23
CA LEU A 146 4.09 15.79 -3.71
C LEU A 146 4.93 14.81 -4.55
N ASP A 147 5.44 15.32 -5.67
CA ASP A 147 6.45 14.63 -6.46
C ASP A 147 7.84 14.90 -5.86
N VAL A 148 8.37 13.91 -5.16
CA VAL A 148 9.65 14.02 -4.46
C VAL A 148 10.86 13.90 -5.37
N THR A 149 10.66 13.61 -6.66
CA THR A 149 11.76 13.50 -7.63
C THR A 149 12.04 14.81 -8.37
N LYS A 150 11.17 15.80 -8.23
CA LYS A 150 11.28 17.09 -8.92
C LYS A 150 11.66 18.19 -7.93
N GLU A 151 12.80 18.84 -8.16
CA GLU A 151 13.18 20.04 -7.41
C GLU A 151 12.13 21.15 -7.61
N GLY A 152 11.68 21.76 -6.51
CA GLY A 152 10.62 22.78 -6.54
C GLY A 152 9.22 22.24 -6.84
N ALA A 153 8.96 20.94 -6.64
CA ALA A 153 7.63 20.37 -6.82
C ALA A 153 6.57 21.07 -5.96
N THR A 154 5.48 21.47 -6.60
CA THR A 154 4.30 22.02 -5.92
C THR A 154 3.33 20.90 -5.54
N ALA A 155 2.60 21.10 -4.45
CA ALA A 155 1.56 20.19 -4.00
C ALA A 155 0.47 20.04 -5.08
N SER A 156 0.07 18.81 -5.36
CA SER A 156 -1.04 18.52 -6.27
C SER A 156 -2.37 18.95 -5.63
N VAL A 157 -3.29 19.42 -6.48
CA VAL A 157 -4.67 19.71 -6.07
C VAL A 157 -5.49 18.46 -6.36
N PRO A 158 -6.12 17.83 -5.35
CA PRO A 158 -6.96 16.67 -5.59
C PRO A 158 -8.15 17.08 -6.45
N THR A 159 -8.31 16.43 -7.61
CA THR A 159 -9.52 16.55 -8.44
C THR A 159 -10.64 15.77 -7.75
N MET A 160 -11.22 16.33 -6.70
CA MET A 160 -12.46 15.78 -6.16
C MET A 160 -13.57 15.97 -7.20
N PRO A 161 -14.40 14.96 -7.50
CA PRO A 161 -15.65 15.23 -8.21
C PRO A 161 -16.47 16.21 -7.37
N ALA A 162 -17.01 17.24 -8.03
CA ALA A 162 -17.67 18.41 -7.45
C ALA A 162 -18.94 18.14 -6.60
N THR A 163 -19.25 16.88 -6.28
CA THR A 163 -20.48 16.50 -5.59
C THR A 163 -20.41 16.58 -4.06
N VAL A 164 -19.22 16.80 -3.47
CA VAL A 164 -19.06 16.73 -2.00
C VAL A 164 -19.23 18.10 -1.30
N GLN A 165 -19.24 19.21 -2.05
CA GLN A 165 -19.40 20.55 -1.46
C GLN A 165 -20.81 20.86 -0.95
N GLN A 166 -21.83 20.06 -1.27
CA GLN A 166 -23.22 20.37 -0.93
C GLN A 166 -23.80 19.67 0.31
N VAL A 167 -23.11 18.70 0.93
CA VAL A 167 -23.68 17.94 2.07
C VAL A 167 -23.31 18.54 3.43
N ALA A 168 -22.36 19.47 3.49
CA ALA A 168 -21.92 20.06 4.77
C ALA A 168 -22.87 21.11 5.36
N GLN A 169 -24.00 21.43 4.71
CA GLN A 169 -24.89 22.52 5.15
C GLN A 169 -26.30 22.11 5.59
N GLN A 170 -26.64 20.82 5.71
CA GLN A 170 -27.98 20.43 6.16
C GLN A 170 -27.98 19.31 7.21
N SER A 171 -27.88 19.74 8.47
CA SER A 171 -28.60 19.30 9.68
C SER A 171 -28.65 17.83 10.14
N PRO A 172 -28.80 17.58 11.46
CA PRO A 172 -28.57 16.30 12.12
C PRO A 172 -29.80 15.38 12.06
N VAL A 173 -29.62 14.07 12.27
CA VAL A 173 -30.47 13.16 13.09
C VAL A 173 -30.21 11.67 12.74
N ALA A 174 -29.93 10.90 13.80
CA ALA A 174 -30.18 9.48 14.10
C ALA A 174 -30.10 8.36 13.04
N ALA A 175 -29.41 7.27 13.43
CA ALA A 175 -29.52 5.89 12.93
C ALA A 175 -30.95 5.31 13.16
N PRO A 176 -31.42 4.19 12.53
CA PRO A 176 -30.64 2.95 12.26
C PRO A 176 -31.06 2.01 11.08
N ALA A 177 -30.23 0.96 10.93
CA ALA A 177 -30.53 -0.47 10.60
C ALA A 177 -30.90 -0.99 9.18
N ALA A 178 -30.20 -2.11 8.87
CA ALA A 178 -30.58 -3.33 8.12
C ALA A 178 -30.45 -3.42 6.58
N ALA A 179 -29.72 -4.46 6.16
CA ALA A 179 -29.49 -5.01 4.81
C ALA A 179 -30.69 -5.89 4.32
N PRO A 180 -30.71 -6.61 3.16
CA PRO A 180 -29.62 -6.92 2.21
C PRO A 180 -29.92 -7.01 0.67
N ALA A 181 -28.83 -7.06 -0.11
CA ALA A 181 -28.54 -7.82 -1.35
C ALA A 181 -29.39 -7.70 -2.64
N THR A 182 -28.75 -7.46 -3.81
CA THR A 182 -28.43 -8.48 -4.85
C THR A 182 -27.91 -7.88 -6.19
N ALA A 183 -26.88 -8.53 -6.79
CA ALA A 183 -26.56 -8.74 -8.23
C ALA A 183 -26.50 -7.53 -9.21
N GLN A 184 -25.66 -7.41 -10.25
CA GLN A 184 -24.65 -8.22 -10.95
C GLN A 184 -23.91 -7.26 -11.93
N HIS A 185 -22.62 -7.46 -12.18
CA HIS A 185 -21.82 -6.74 -13.19
C HIS A 185 -21.54 -7.64 -14.42
N LYS A 186 -21.48 -7.06 -15.62
CA LYS A 186 -20.84 -7.63 -16.83
C LYS A 186 -19.74 -6.69 -17.34
N PRO A 187 -18.71 -7.19 -18.04
CA PRO A 187 -17.37 -6.58 -18.09
C PRO A 187 -17.10 -5.78 -19.38
N ALA A 188 -16.16 -4.85 -19.33
CA ALA A 188 -15.43 -4.33 -20.49
C ALA A 188 -13.98 -4.02 -20.04
N ALA A 189 -13.01 -4.81 -20.50
CA ALA A 189 -12.16 -4.58 -21.67
C ALA A 189 -10.87 -3.82 -21.28
N HIS A 190 -9.75 -4.55 -21.37
CA HIS A 190 -8.42 -4.13 -20.95
C HIS A 190 -7.75 -3.23 -22.00
N SER A 191 -7.19 -2.09 -21.58
CA SER A 191 -6.24 -1.31 -22.37
C SER A 191 -4.83 -1.44 -21.76
N SER A 192 -3.87 -1.75 -22.63
CA SER A 192 -2.45 -1.93 -22.32
C SER A 192 -1.80 -0.62 -21.90
N LEU A 193 -1.04 -0.63 -20.80
CA LEU A 193 -0.27 0.52 -20.32
C LEU A 193 1.24 0.24 -20.37
N ASN A 194 1.93 1.18 -21.00
CA ASN A 194 3.36 1.20 -21.31
C ASN A 194 4.18 1.53 -20.04
N THR A 195 5.19 0.74 -19.72
CA THR A 195 5.87 0.63 -18.40
C THR A 195 7.03 1.59 -18.15
N ALA A 196 7.24 2.61 -19.01
CA ALA A 196 8.44 3.46 -18.98
C ALA A 196 8.35 4.77 -18.17
N SER A 197 7.21 5.12 -17.56
CA SER A 197 6.93 6.49 -17.07
C SER A 197 6.66 6.63 -15.56
N TYR A 198 7.04 5.67 -14.72
CA TYR A 198 6.62 5.73 -13.32
C TYR A 198 7.43 6.71 -12.46
N VAL A 199 6.71 7.59 -11.75
CA VAL A 199 7.24 8.55 -10.75
C VAL A 199 6.64 8.25 -9.35
N PRO A 200 7.47 8.05 -8.30
CA PRO A 200 7.02 7.75 -6.94
C PRO A 200 6.51 8.99 -6.18
N ARG A 201 5.48 8.86 -5.34
CA ARG A 201 4.81 9.99 -4.66
C ARG A 201 4.75 9.80 -3.14
N SER A 202 4.92 10.87 -2.37
CA SER A 202 4.69 10.90 -0.92
C SER A 202 3.48 11.77 -0.57
N ILE A 203 2.79 11.45 0.54
CA ILE A 203 1.62 12.17 1.04
C ILE A 203 2.09 13.13 2.13
N SER A 204 1.76 14.42 2.02
CA SER A 204 2.04 15.43 3.06
C SER A 204 0.79 15.73 3.87
N PHE A 205 0.86 15.63 5.20
CA PHE A 205 -0.16 16.16 6.10
C PHE A 205 0.31 17.52 6.63
N ARG A 206 -0.48 18.58 6.41
CA ARG A 206 -0.29 19.84 7.13
C ARG A 206 -0.85 19.64 8.53
N SER A 207 0.01 19.46 9.53
CA SER A 207 -0.40 19.69 10.92
C SER A 207 -0.59 21.21 11.08
N GLN A 208 -1.82 21.62 11.39
CA GLN A 208 -2.06 22.96 11.92
C GLN A 208 -1.87 22.87 13.44
N ASP A 209 -0.94 23.70 13.91
CA ASP A 209 -0.60 24.18 15.27
C ASP A 209 -1.40 23.66 16.47
#